data_AF-A0A2N7WV39-F1
#
_entry.id   AF-A0A2N7WV39-F1
#
_cell.length_a   1.000
_cell.length_b   1.000
_cell.length_c   1.000
_cell.angle_alpha   90.00
_cell.angle_beta   90.00
_cell.angle_gamma   90.00
#
_symmetry.space_group_name_H-M   'P 1'
#
loop_
_entity.id
_entity.type
_entity.pdbx_description
1 polymer ?
#
loop_
_entity_poly.entity_id
_entity_poly.type
_entity_poly.pdbx_seq_one_letter_code
_entity_poly.pdbx_strand_id
1 'polypeptide(L)'
;MNKRQAEQVLYACLCEAMNVRRTINGFQPNFHDFKLISNINRDENGFIRLFSGAFQTGSITVIPFALSFEGGRARSGLGQIAANLSLNSINEQVCIFISIINYLRAIGEINTPIVAYKEMVTRGGRFAGRLAAWEAFDKFRERVLKTTVPYDLSIELFEALYCEEAKEAAAA
;
A
#
# COMPACT_ATOMS: atom_id res chain seq x y z
N MET A 1 6.48 -12.31 5.84
CA MET A 1 5.18 -12.32 5.15
C MET A 1 5.37 -12.92 3.76
N ASN A 2 4.44 -13.74 3.27
CA ASN A 2 4.51 -14.25 1.89
C ASN A 2 3.81 -13.28 0.90
N LYS A 3 4.00 -13.49 -0.41
CA LYS A 3 3.40 -12.63 -1.45
C LYS A 3 1.88 -12.52 -1.35
N ARG A 4 1.17 -13.63 -1.09
CA ARG A 4 -0.31 -13.62 -1.02
C ARG A 4 -0.80 -12.81 0.18
N GLN A 5 -0.15 -12.96 1.34
CA GLN A 5 -0.43 -12.16 2.53
C GLN A 5 -0.17 -10.68 2.28
N ALA A 6 0.93 -10.34 1.61
CA ALA A 6 1.23 -8.96 1.22
C ALA A 6 0.16 -8.38 0.28
N GLU A 7 -0.35 -9.17 -0.68
CA GLU A 7 -1.45 -8.77 -1.55
C GLU A 7 -2.76 -8.56 -0.77
N GLN A 8 -3.07 -9.40 0.21
CA GLN A 8 -4.26 -9.26 1.07
C GLN A 8 -4.20 -7.98 1.90
N VAL A 9 -3.05 -7.69 2.50
CA VAL A 9 -2.82 -6.44 3.25
C VAL A 9 -2.95 -5.24 2.33
N LEU A 10 -2.31 -5.26 1.15
CA LEU A 10 -2.43 -4.19 0.16
C LEU A 10 -3.90 -3.98 -0.24
N TYR A 11 -4.61 -5.05 -0.58
CA TYR A 11 -6.00 -5.00 -1.00
C TYR A 11 -6.90 -4.36 0.07
N ALA A 12 -6.77 -4.79 1.33
CA ALA A 12 -7.54 -4.23 2.43
C ALA A 12 -7.24 -2.75 2.63
N CYS A 13 -5.96 -2.36 2.61
CA CYS A 13 -5.55 -0.97 2.79
C CYS A 13 -6.08 -0.07 1.66
N LEU A 14 -6.03 -0.53 0.41
CA LEU A 14 -6.56 0.25 -0.71
C LEU A 14 -8.09 0.31 -0.70
N CYS A 15 -8.79 -0.77 -0.29
CA CYS A 15 -10.24 -0.74 -0.11
C CYS A 15 -10.66 0.38 0.85
N GLU A 16 -9.97 0.48 1.99
CA GLU A 16 -10.25 1.50 3.01
C GLU A 16 -9.81 2.90 2.52
N ALA A 17 -8.55 3.05 2.10
CA ALA A 17 -7.99 4.36 1.77
C ALA A 17 -8.66 5.01 0.55
N MET A 18 -9.16 4.21 -0.40
CA MET A 18 -9.94 4.72 -1.54
C MET A 18 -11.45 4.79 -1.25
N ASN A 19 -11.88 4.49 -0.02
CA ASN A 19 -13.29 4.45 0.39
C ASN A 19 -14.19 3.62 -0.55
N VAL A 20 -13.69 2.50 -1.07
CA VAL A 20 -14.35 1.72 -2.13
C VAL A 20 -15.76 1.30 -1.75
N ARG A 21 -15.98 0.90 -0.48
CA ARG A 21 -17.29 0.53 0.07
C ARG A 21 -18.33 1.65 -0.01
N ARG A 22 -17.90 2.91 0.04
CA ARG A 22 -18.77 4.09 -0.09
C ARG A 22 -18.99 4.47 -1.55
N THR A 23 -17.99 4.28 -2.39
CA THR A 23 -18.06 4.63 -3.82
C THR A 23 -18.86 3.61 -4.62
N ILE A 24 -18.80 2.33 -4.26
CA ILE A 24 -19.50 1.24 -4.92
C ILE A 24 -20.53 0.68 -3.95
N ASN A 25 -21.80 1.01 -4.17
CA ASN A 25 -22.88 0.58 -3.30
C ASN A 25 -22.95 -0.96 -3.23
N GLY A 26 -23.05 -1.50 -2.01
CA GLY A 26 -23.09 -2.95 -1.78
C GLY A 26 -21.76 -3.68 -1.97
N PHE A 27 -20.65 -2.98 -2.24
CA PHE A 27 -19.35 -3.62 -2.37
C PHE A 27 -18.87 -4.18 -1.03
N GLN A 28 -18.58 -5.48 -1.01
CA GLN A 28 -17.91 -6.16 0.08
C GLN A 28 -16.60 -6.75 -0.42
N PRO A 29 -15.45 -6.39 0.17
CA PRO A 29 -14.16 -6.99 -0.19
C PRO A 29 -14.20 -8.50 -0.02
N ASN A 30 -14.03 -9.24 -1.12
CA ASN A 30 -13.88 -10.70 -1.09
C ASN A 30 -12.40 -11.06 -1.02
N PHE A 31 -11.96 -11.69 0.08
CA PHE A 31 -10.56 -12.09 0.29
C PHE A 31 -10.24 -13.51 -0.24
N HIS A 32 -11.24 -14.24 -0.73
CA HIS A 32 -11.07 -15.55 -1.36
C HIS A 32 -10.80 -15.42 -2.86
N ASP A 33 -11.63 -14.67 -3.59
CA ASP A 33 -11.62 -14.64 -5.07
C ASP A 33 -11.06 -13.34 -5.67
N PHE A 34 -10.25 -12.59 -4.93
CA PHE A 34 -9.57 -11.42 -5.47
C PHE A 34 -8.26 -11.77 -6.16
N LYS A 35 -7.95 -11.00 -7.21
CA LYS A 35 -6.70 -11.09 -7.95
C LYS A 35 -6.10 -9.70 -8.14
N LEU A 36 -4.80 -9.57 -7.85
CA LEU A 36 -4.01 -8.44 -8.29
C LEU A 36 -3.54 -8.69 -9.73
N ILE A 37 -3.93 -7.82 -10.65
CA ILE A 37 -3.31 -7.74 -11.97
C ILE A 37 -2.39 -6.52 -11.94
N SER A 38 -1.09 -6.75 -12.01
CA SER A 38 -0.11 -5.68 -11.91
C SER A 38 1.02 -5.83 -12.92
N ASN A 39 1.70 -4.72 -13.18
CA ASN A 39 2.86 -4.63 -14.05
C ASN A 39 3.91 -3.74 -13.39
N ILE A 40 5.17 -4.20 -13.46
CA ILE A 40 6.36 -3.46 -13.02
C ILE A 40 7.17 -3.13 -14.27
N ASN A 41 7.16 -1.87 -14.69
CA ASN A 41 8.03 -1.40 -15.77
C ASN A 41 9.37 -1.00 -15.19
N ARG A 42 10.44 -1.50 -15.80
CA ARG A 42 11.82 -1.20 -15.45
C ARG A 42 12.53 -0.44 -16.54
N ASP A 43 13.59 0.27 -16.19
CA ASP A 43 14.53 0.82 -17.17
C ASP A 43 15.60 -0.20 -17.57
N GLU A 44 16.51 0.23 -18.45
CA GLU A 44 17.63 -0.54 -18.98
C GLU A 44 18.60 -1.03 -17.89
N ASN A 45 18.62 -0.38 -16.72
CA ASN A 45 19.46 -0.74 -15.58
C ASN A 45 18.71 -1.65 -14.58
N GLY A 46 17.49 -2.09 -14.91
CA GLY A 46 16.67 -2.96 -14.06
C GLY A 46 15.91 -2.23 -12.95
N PHE A 47 15.95 -0.90 -12.94
CA PHE A 47 15.28 -0.12 -11.91
C PHE A 47 13.80 0.08 -12.18
N ILE A 48 12.98 -0.02 -11.13
CA ILE A 48 11.54 0.25 -11.23
C ILE A 48 11.31 1.71 -11.64
N ARG A 49 10.50 1.91 -12.68
CA ARG A 49 10.03 3.23 -13.16
C ARG A 49 8.55 3.44 -12.94
N LEU A 50 7.76 2.38 -13.07
CA LEU A 50 6.33 2.41 -12.85
C LEU A 50 5.88 1.07 -12.29
N PHE A 51 5.24 1.10 -11.13
CA PHE A 51 4.41 -0.01 -10.67
C PHE A 51 2.95 0.38 -10.82
N SER A 52 2.19 -0.43 -11.55
CA SER A 52 0.77 -0.17 -11.75
C SER A 52 -0.01 -1.47 -11.63
N GLY A 53 -1.26 -1.38 -11.22
CA GLY A 53 -2.10 -2.55 -11.14
C GLY A 53 -3.53 -2.21 -10.81
N ALA A 54 -4.35 -3.26 -10.79
CA ALA A 54 -5.68 -3.17 -10.28
C ALA A 54 -6.09 -4.47 -9.58
N PHE A 55 -6.90 -4.33 -8.54
CA PHE A 55 -7.57 -5.47 -7.94
C PHE A 55 -8.86 -5.79 -8.68
N GLN A 56 -9.03 -7.07 -9.00
CA GLN A 56 -10.25 -7.64 -9.55
C GLN A 56 -10.94 -8.50 -8.49
N THR A 57 -12.26 -8.44 -8.46
CA THR A 57 -13.12 -9.34 -7.69
C THR A 57 -14.21 -9.85 -8.63
N GLY A 58 -14.19 -11.15 -8.94
CA GLY A 58 -14.98 -11.68 -10.05
C GLY A 58 -14.58 -11.04 -11.38
N SER A 59 -15.54 -10.48 -12.12
CA SER A 59 -15.33 -9.80 -13.40
C SER A 59 -15.12 -8.28 -13.29
N ILE A 60 -15.18 -7.71 -12.08
CA ILE A 60 -15.14 -6.27 -11.87
C ILE A 60 -13.74 -5.86 -11.43
N THR A 61 -13.18 -4.86 -12.10
CA THR A 61 -11.97 -4.16 -11.64
C THR A 61 -12.39 -3.04 -10.70
N VAL A 62 -11.86 -3.07 -9.47
CA VAL A 62 -12.41 -2.27 -8.38
C VAL A 62 -11.43 -1.18 -7.91
N ILE A 63 -10.12 -1.44 -8.00
CA ILE A 63 -9.11 -0.59 -7.35
C ILE A 63 -7.90 -0.39 -8.27
N PRO A 64 -7.97 0.50 -9.27
CA PRO A 64 -6.81 0.85 -10.09
C PRO A 64 -5.84 1.72 -9.29
N PHE A 65 -4.54 1.46 -9.45
CA PHE A 65 -3.48 2.29 -8.90
C PHE A 65 -2.25 2.29 -9.82
N ALA A 66 -1.46 3.35 -9.72
CA ALA A 66 -0.13 3.44 -10.30
C ALA A 66 0.78 4.30 -9.43
N LEU A 67 2.05 3.94 -9.38
CA LEU A 67 3.11 4.62 -8.65
C LEU A 67 4.34 4.73 -9.54
N SER A 68 4.73 5.95 -9.88
CA SER A 68 5.95 6.20 -10.65
C SER A 68 7.16 6.44 -9.75
N PHE A 69 8.35 6.10 -10.26
CA PHE A 69 9.62 6.18 -9.56
C PHE A 69 10.65 6.96 -10.40
N GLU A 70 11.47 7.76 -9.74
CA GLU A 70 12.57 8.50 -10.36
C GLU A 70 13.86 7.66 -10.37
N GLY A 71 14.34 7.30 -11.56
CA GLY A 71 15.79 7.19 -11.79
C GLY A 71 16.54 6.09 -11.04
N GLY A 72 15.93 4.96 -10.71
CA GLY A 72 16.62 3.89 -9.98
C GLY A 72 16.96 4.16 -8.53
N ARG A 73 16.50 5.30 -8.03
CA ARG A 73 16.39 5.51 -6.60
C ARG A 73 14.96 5.16 -6.23
N ALA A 74 14.77 4.65 -5.01
CA ALA A 74 13.47 4.52 -4.34
C ALA A 74 12.82 5.90 -4.07
N ARG A 75 12.76 6.73 -5.10
CA ARG A 75 12.23 8.09 -5.07
C ARG A 75 10.90 8.03 -5.78
N SER A 76 9.86 7.85 -5.00
CA SER A 76 8.49 8.02 -5.44
C SER A 76 7.80 9.03 -4.52
N GLY A 77 7.32 10.14 -5.06
CA GLY A 77 6.60 11.16 -4.28
C GLY A 77 5.09 10.93 -4.27
N LEU A 78 4.36 11.50 -3.30
CA LEU A 78 2.89 11.42 -3.30
C LEU A 78 2.24 11.91 -4.60
N GLY A 79 2.82 12.91 -5.26
CA GLY A 79 2.32 13.43 -6.54
C GLY A 79 2.48 12.48 -7.73
N GLN A 80 3.14 11.34 -7.52
CA GLN A 80 3.37 10.30 -8.52
C GLN A 80 2.42 9.10 -8.39
N ILE A 81 1.47 9.19 -7.46
CA ILE A 81 0.39 8.22 -7.28
C ILE A 81 -0.78 8.62 -8.17
N ALA A 82 -1.19 7.71 -9.05
CA ALA A 82 -2.51 7.77 -9.65
C ALA A 82 -3.37 6.68 -9.00
N ALA A 83 -4.45 7.08 -8.36
CA ALA A 83 -5.46 6.21 -7.78
C ALA A 83 -6.84 6.85 -8.05
N ASN A 84 -7.92 6.07 -7.92
CA ASN A 84 -9.27 6.49 -8.31
C ASN A 84 -9.60 7.93 -7.82
N LEU A 85 -10.25 8.73 -8.68
CA LEU A 85 -10.35 10.21 -8.66
C LEU A 85 -11.10 10.84 -7.47
N SER A 86 -11.59 10.04 -6.52
CA SER A 86 -12.34 10.49 -5.34
C SER A 86 -11.52 10.52 -4.05
N LEU A 87 -10.19 10.63 -4.15
CA LEU A 87 -9.34 10.84 -2.97
C LEU A 87 -9.60 12.23 -2.42
N ASN A 88 -10.37 12.29 -1.34
CA ASN A 88 -10.82 13.55 -0.76
C ASN A 88 -9.79 14.11 0.23
N SER A 89 -8.79 13.32 0.64
CA SER A 89 -7.77 13.79 1.59
C SER A 89 -6.33 13.38 1.24
N ILE A 90 -5.40 14.26 1.60
CA ILE A 90 -3.96 13.98 1.53
C ILE A 90 -3.56 12.78 2.41
N ASN A 91 -4.32 12.49 3.46
CA ASN A 91 -4.06 11.37 4.37
C ASN A 91 -4.28 10.04 3.66
N GLU A 92 -5.35 9.93 2.85
CA GLU A 92 -5.64 8.75 2.04
C GLU A 92 -4.54 8.49 1.01
N GLN A 93 -4.04 9.55 0.36
CA GLN A 93 -2.89 9.44 -0.56
C GLN A 93 -1.64 8.91 0.14
N VAL A 94 -1.36 9.37 1.36
CA VAL A 94 -0.24 8.86 2.18
C VAL A 94 -0.43 7.39 2.54
N CYS A 95 -1.64 6.99 2.95
CA CYS A 95 -1.92 5.59 3.24
C CYS A 95 -1.73 4.70 2.00
N ILE A 96 -2.28 5.10 0.85
CA ILE A 96 -2.12 4.38 -0.43
C ILE A 96 -0.64 4.24 -0.78
N PHE A 97 0.11 5.34 -0.69
CA PHE A 97 1.54 5.36 -0.94
C PHE A 97 2.28 4.32 -0.10
N ILE A 98 2.15 4.42 1.23
CA ILE A 98 2.88 3.57 2.16
C ILE A 98 2.47 2.10 1.99
N SER A 99 1.19 1.82 1.75
CA SER A 99 0.70 0.47 1.47
C SER A 99 1.33 -0.14 0.21
N ILE A 100 1.45 0.62 -0.88
CA ILE A 100 2.10 0.16 -2.12
C ILE A 100 3.60 -0.08 -1.89
N ILE A 101 4.29 0.84 -1.19
CA ILE A 101 5.72 0.66 -0.88
C ILE A 101 5.94 -0.57 0.01
N ASN A 102 5.14 -0.77 1.06
CA ASN A 102 5.24 -1.95 1.92
C ASN A 102 4.98 -3.25 1.16
N TYR A 103 4.04 -3.26 0.22
CA TYR A 103 3.84 -4.40 -0.67
C TYR A 103 5.11 -4.72 -1.48
N LEU A 104 5.67 -3.72 -2.17
CA LEU A 104 6.87 -3.89 -3.00
C LEU A 104 8.07 -4.34 -2.16
N ARG A 105 8.21 -3.86 -0.92
CA ARG A 105 9.22 -4.34 0.03
C ARG A 105 9.01 -5.80 0.40
N ALA A 106 7.80 -6.17 0.78
CA ALA A 106 7.47 -7.54 1.21
C ALA A 106 7.69 -8.59 0.10
N ILE A 107 7.54 -8.21 -1.17
CA ILE A 107 7.81 -9.10 -2.31
C ILE A 107 9.25 -9.02 -2.83
N GLY A 108 10.13 -8.25 -2.17
CA GLY A 108 11.55 -8.13 -2.53
C GLY A 108 11.83 -7.24 -3.74
N GLU A 109 10.85 -6.47 -4.20
CA GLU A 109 10.99 -5.56 -5.36
C GLU A 109 11.75 -4.28 -5.01
N ILE A 110 11.68 -3.86 -3.75
CA ILE A 110 12.44 -2.72 -3.24
C ILE A 110 13.04 -3.05 -1.88
N ASN A 111 14.35 -2.81 -1.72
CA ASN A 111 15.07 -3.05 -0.46
C ASN A 111 15.27 -1.78 0.39
N THR A 112 14.81 -0.63 -0.09
CA THR A 112 14.94 0.64 0.64
C THR A 112 14.10 0.61 1.92
N PRO A 113 14.67 0.98 3.09
CA PRO A 113 13.92 1.06 4.34
C PRO A 113 12.75 2.03 4.25
N ILE A 114 11.61 1.71 4.86
CA ILE A 114 10.40 2.55 4.78
C ILE A 114 10.66 3.97 5.32
N VAL A 115 11.51 4.10 6.33
CA VAL A 115 11.88 5.38 6.96
C VAL A 115 12.54 6.34 5.96
N ALA A 116 13.27 5.82 4.96
CA ALA A 116 13.91 6.66 3.94
C ALA A 116 12.89 7.42 3.06
N TYR A 117 11.65 6.95 2.99
CA TYR A 117 10.57 7.63 2.29
C TYR A 117 9.90 8.73 3.14
N LYS A 118 10.10 8.74 4.46
CA LYS A 118 9.46 9.71 5.38
C LYS A 118 9.80 11.14 4.99
N GLU A 119 11.07 11.46 4.82
CA GLU A 119 11.51 12.81 4.47
C GLU A 119 10.98 13.27 3.11
N MET A 120 10.92 12.36 2.13
CA MET A 120 10.42 12.66 0.80
C MET A 120 8.92 12.95 0.81
N VAL A 121 8.14 12.16 1.56
CA VAL A 121 6.69 12.32 1.69
C VAL A 121 6.36 13.58 2.50
N THR A 122 7.10 13.85 3.56
CA THR A 122 6.76 14.89 4.56
C THR A 122 7.52 16.21 4.37
N ARG A 123 8.57 16.26 3.52
CA ARG A 123 9.54 17.37 3.39
C ARG A 123 9.93 17.98 4.75
N GLY A 124 10.33 17.12 5.70
CA GLY A 124 10.79 17.54 7.02
C GLY A 124 9.72 18.28 7.84
N GLY A 125 8.45 17.86 7.76
CA GLY A 125 7.35 18.46 8.53
C GLY A 125 6.73 19.72 7.92
N ARG A 126 7.27 20.24 6.80
CA ARG A 126 6.69 21.37 6.06
C ARG A 126 5.24 21.12 5.63
N PHE A 127 4.86 19.86 5.45
CA PHE A 127 3.50 19.44 5.14
C PHE A 127 2.88 18.70 6.33
N ALA A 128 2.46 19.45 7.36
CA ALA A 128 1.98 18.89 8.64
C ALA A 128 0.94 17.75 8.49
N GLY A 129 -0.01 17.86 7.57
CA GLY A 129 -1.01 16.81 7.31
C GLY A 129 -0.38 15.48 6.82
N ARG A 130 0.69 15.54 6.02
CA ARG A 130 1.39 14.35 5.52
C ARG A 130 2.20 13.66 6.62
N LEU A 131 2.83 14.44 7.49
CA LEU A 131 3.57 13.90 8.63
C LEU A 131 2.63 13.20 9.61
N ALA A 132 1.50 13.83 9.95
CA ALA A 132 0.50 13.22 10.80
C ALA A 132 -0.08 11.93 10.21
N ALA A 133 -0.34 11.90 8.89
CA ALA A 133 -0.79 10.69 8.20
C ALA A 133 0.26 9.58 8.20
N TRP A 134 1.53 9.93 8.00
CA TRP A 134 2.65 8.99 8.08
C TRP A 134 2.75 8.36 9.47
N GLU A 135 2.73 9.18 10.52
CA GLU A 135 2.84 8.73 11.92
C GLU A 135 1.62 7.93 12.37
N ALA A 136 0.45 8.17 11.78
CA ALA A 136 -0.76 7.40 12.03
C ALA A 136 -0.88 6.12 11.18
N PHE A 137 0.06 5.84 10.28
CA PHE A 137 -0.08 4.75 9.31
C PHE A 137 -0.22 3.37 9.96
N ASP A 138 0.56 3.06 11.00
CA ASP A 138 0.47 1.75 11.66
C ASP A 138 -0.89 1.53 12.31
N LYS A 139 -1.41 2.54 13.02
CA LYS A 139 -2.76 2.52 13.57
C LYS A 139 -3.83 2.41 12.49
N PHE A 140 -3.62 3.05 11.35
CA PHE A 140 -4.50 2.90 10.18
C PHE A 140 -4.51 1.44 9.72
N ARG A 141 -3.34 0.84 9.47
CA ARG A 141 -3.20 -0.55 9.01
C ARG A 141 -3.82 -1.54 9.99
N GLU A 142 -3.56 -1.40 11.30
CA GLU A 142 -4.19 -2.23 12.32
C GLU A 142 -5.72 -2.13 12.30
N ARG A 143 -6.26 -0.92 12.19
CA ARG A 143 -7.70 -0.70 12.11
C ARG A 143 -8.26 -1.38 10.87
N VAL A 144 -7.63 -1.21 9.71
CA VAL A 144 -8.06 -1.83 8.44
C VAL A 144 -8.15 -3.35 8.58
N LEU A 145 -7.13 -3.99 9.15
CA LEU A 145 -7.14 -5.44 9.33
C LEU A 145 -8.29 -5.90 10.23
N LYS A 146 -8.61 -5.13 11.28
CA LYS A 146 -9.72 -5.45 12.19
C LYS A 146 -11.11 -5.22 11.58
N THR A 147 -11.28 -4.23 10.70
CA THR A 147 -12.62 -3.80 10.23
C THR A 147 -12.94 -4.23 8.80
N THR A 148 -11.93 -4.57 8.01
CA THR A 148 -12.09 -4.86 6.58
C THR A 148 -11.88 -6.34 6.28
N VAL A 149 -10.96 -7.00 6.99
CA VAL A 149 -10.57 -8.39 6.76
C VAL A 149 -11.41 -9.33 7.64
N PRO A 150 -11.80 -10.53 7.15
CA PRO A 150 -12.41 -11.56 8.00
C PRO A 150 -11.55 -11.90 9.21
N TYR A 151 -12.18 -12.20 10.35
CA TYR A 151 -11.50 -12.34 11.64
C TYR A 151 -10.33 -13.33 11.60
N ASP A 152 -10.55 -14.55 11.13
CA ASP A 152 -9.51 -15.60 11.09
C ASP A 152 -8.31 -15.18 10.23
N LEU A 153 -8.59 -14.59 9.07
CA LEU A 153 -7.54 -14.06 8.19
C LEU A 153 -6.84 -12.85 8.81
N SER A 154 -7.55 -12.01 9.56
CA SER A 154 -6.95 -10.86 10.25
C SER A 154 -5.89 -11.30 11.25
N ILE A 155 -6.13 -12.39 12.00
CA ILE A 155 -5.17 -12.96 12.96
C ILE A 155 -3.90 -13.41 12.22
N GLU A 156 -4.06 -14.19 11.16
CA GLU A 156 -2.93 -14.67 10.35
C GLU A 156 -2.08 -13.50 9.80
N LEU A 157 -2.74 -12.47 9.29
CA LEU A 157 -2.05 -11.29 8.75
C LEU A 157 -1.36 -10.47 9.84
N PHE A 158 -1.93 -10.37 11.04
CA PHE A 158 -1.27 -9.72 12.18
C PHE A 158 0.01 -10.45 12.57
N GLU A 159 -0.05 -11.77 12.73
CA GLU A 159 1.14 -12.57 13.06
C GLU A 159 2.24 -12.41 12.00
N ALA A 160 1.86 -12.43 10.72
CA ALA A 160 2.79 -12.24 9.61
C ALA A 160 3.46 -10.86 9.63
N LEU A 161 2.72 -9.80 9.98
CA LEU A 161 3.23 -8.42 10.06
C LEU A 161 4.18 -8.24 11.24
N TYR A 162 3.81 -8.68 12.44
CA TYR A 162 4.69 -8.58 13.61
C TYR A 162 5.99 -9.37 13.42
N CYS A 163 5.93 -10.52 12.74
CA CYS A 163 7.12 -11.30 12.41
C CYS A 163 8.06 -10.55 11.45
N GLU A 164 7.55 -9.79 10.48
CA GLU A 164 8.40 -8.96 9.61
C GLU A 164 8.99 -7.77 10.34
N GLU A 165 8.19 -7.07 11.14
CA GLU A 165 8.67 -5.92 11.90
C GLU A 165 9.77 -6.30 12.89
N ALA A 166 9.64 -7.46 13.54
CA ALA A 166 10.68 -8.00 14.39
C ALA A 166 11.98 -8.32 13.62
N LYS A 167 11.87 -8.82 12.38
CA LYS A 167 13.04 -9.07 11.51
C LYS A 167 13.71 -7.77 11.06
N GLU A 168 12.92 -6.76 10.69
CA GLU A 168 13.45 -5.45 10.31
C GLU A 168 14.15 -4.77 11.51
N ALA A 169 13.57 -4.84 12.71
CA ALA A 169 14.17 -4.30 13.92
C ALA A 169 15.47 -5.02 14.32
N ALA A 170 15.59 -6.32 14.05
CA ALA A 170 16.81 -7.09 14.31
C ALA A 170 17.93 -6.84 13.28
N ALA A 171 17.60 -6.29 12.11
CA ALA A 171 18.54 -6.03 11.02
C ALA A 171 19.04 -4.57 10.97
N ALA A 172 18.49 -3.68 11.81
CA ALA A 172 18.86 -2.28 11.94
C ALA A 172 19.87 -2.05 13.08
#